data_AF-A0A853GN77-F1
#
_entry.id   AF-A0A853GN77-F1
#
_cell.length_a   1.000
_cell.length_b   1.000
_cell.length_c   1.000
_cell.angle_alpha   90.00
_cell.angle_beta   90.00
_cell.angle_gamma   90.00
#
_symmetry.space_group_name_H-M   'P 1'
#
loop_
_entity.id
_entity.type
_entity.pdbx_description
1 polymer ?
#
loop_
_entity_poly.entity_id
_entity_poly.type
_entity_poly.pdbx_seq_one_letter_code
_entity_poly.pdbx_strand_id
1 'polypeptide(L)'
;MRQPPTAIRTPSLNTTQDMPRAMKPLVSAWADVFITAVPSMPEDRDRRWWMLIDELASLDALPSLEAGLTKGRKNGLRIVAGLQSTSQLEYIYGRTMAQTIRTSFRNLAVLGGSKTDPQTAKDMSKSLGEHEVQL
;
A
#
# COMPACT_ATOMS: atom_id res chain seq x y z
N MET A 1 48.60 -36.08 10.50
CA MET A 1 47.54 -35.45 9.68
C MET A 1 46.40 -35.05 10.60
N ARG A 2 46.24 -33.75 10.90
CA ARG A 2 45.09 -33.21 11.66
C ARG A 2 44.17 -32.51 10.66
N GLN A 3 42.90 -32.94 10.56
CA GLN A 3 41.91 -32.21 9.77
C GLN A 3 41.64 -30.84 10.42
N PRO A 4 41.42 -29.77 9.64
CA PRO A 4 41.04 -28.48 10.20
C PRO A 4 39.57 -28.54 10.69
N PRO A 5 39.22 -27.77 11.74
CA PRO A 5 37.86 -27.77 12.28
C PRO A 5 36.89 -27.14 11.28
N THR A 6 35.75 -27.81 11.08
CA THR A 6 34.60 -27.32 10.31
C THR A 6 34.18 -25.95 10.84
N ALA A 7 34.37 -24.90 10.04
CA ALA A 7 33.90 -23.57 10.35
C ALA A 7 32.37 -23.59 10.45
N ILE A 8 31.85 -23.44 11.67
CA ILE A 8 30.43 -23.19 11.93
C ILE A 8 30.13 -21.83 11.27
N ARG A 9 29.46 -21.84 10.12
CA ARG A 9 28.90 -20.63 9.51
C ARG A 9 27.88 -20.05 10.47
N THR A 10 28.29 -19.12 11.32
CA THR A 10 27.38 -18.28 12.08
C THR A 10 26.58 -17.47 11.06
N PRO A 11 25.23 -17.54 11.03
CA PRO A 11 24.46 -16.66 10.18
C PRO A 11 24.71 -15.23 10.67
N SER A 12 25.40 -14.44 9.85
CA SER A 12 25.52 -12.99 10.03
C SER A 12 24.11 -12.41 9.90
N LEU A 13 23.41 -12.28 11.03
CA LEU A 13 22.19 -11.49 11.13
C LEU A 13 22.57 -10.04 10.80
N ASN A 14 22.41 -9.64 9.54
CA ASN A 14 22.61 -8.26 9.13
C ASN A 14 21.38 -7.49 9.60
N THR A 15 21.41 -7.09 10.87
CA THR A 15 20.29 -6.49 11.61
C THR A 15 19.63 -5.33 10.86
N THR A 16 20.38 -4.59 10.03
CA THR A 16 19.91 -3.45 9.26
C THR A 16 19.01 -3.81 8.07
N GLN A 17 19.14 -5.00 7.48
CA GLN A 17 18.32 -5.42 6.33
C GLN A 17 17.24 -6.46 6.67
N ASP A 18 17.41 -7.19 7.77
CA ASP A 18 16.47 -8.24 8.19
C ASP A 18 15.32 -7.72 9.08
N MET A 19 15.54 -6.62 9.83
CA MET A 19 14.50 -6.02 10.69
C MET A 19 13.25 -5.53 9.94
N PRO A 20 13.35 -4.84 8.79
CA PRO A 20 12.17 -4.38 8.06
C PRO A 20 11.22 -5.51 7.66
N ARG A 21 11.77 -6.68 7.29
CA ARG A 21 10.97 -7.86 6.91
C ARG A 21 10.26 -8.49 8.11
N ALA A 22 10.94 -8.56 9.25
CA ALA A 22 10.34 -9.07 10.49
C ALA A 22 9.24 -8.15 11.05
N MET A 23 9.35 -6.83 10.78
CA MET A 23 8.40 -5.83 11.29
C MET A 23 7.18 -5.62 10.41
N LYS A 24 7.25 -6.01 9.14
CA LYS A 24 6.14 -5.93 8.18
C LYS A 24 4.79 -6.41 8.72
N PRO A 25 4.64 -7.62 9.29
CA PRO A 25 3.34 -8.09 9.76
C PRO A 25 2.83 -7.28 10.96
N LEU A 26 3.73 -6.80 11.84
CA LEU A 26 3.35 -5.97 12.96
C LEU A 26 2.83 -4.61 12.50
N VAL A 27 3.58 -3.93 11.62
CA VAL A 27 3.17 -2.63 11.07
C VAL A 27 1.86 -2.76 10.32
N SER A 28 1.69 -3.83 9.55
CA SER A 28 0.45 -4.11 8.82
C SER A 28 -0.73 -4.32 9.77
N ALA A 29 -0.54 -5.08 10.86
CA ALA A 29 -1.58 -5.27 11.87
C ALA A 29 -1.96 -3.94 12.56
N TRP A 30 -0.99 -3.10 12.89
CA TRP A 30 -1.25 -1.77 13.47
C TRP A 30 -2.03 -0.86 12.50
N ALA A 31 -1.67 -0.87 11.22
CA ALA A 31 -2.41 -0.14 10.20
C ALA A 31 -3.86 -0.65 10.09
N ASP A 32 -4.07 -1.97 10.09
CA ASP A 32 -5.41 -2.55 10.00
C ASP A 32 -6.28 -2.24 11.23
N VAL A 33 -5.69 -2.29 12.42
CA VAL A 33 -6.35 -1.89 13.68
C VAL A 33 -6.76 -0.43 13.62
N PHE A 34 -5.87 0.46 13.14
CA PHE A 34 -6.19 1.87 13.00
C PHE A 34 -7.37 2.10 12.04
N ILE A 35 -7.33 1.45 10.87
CA ILE A 35 -8.39 1.54 9.86
C ILE A 35 -9.74 1.06 10.41
N THR A 36 -9.72 0.04 11.27
CA THR A 36 -10.93 -0.54 11.88
C THR A 36 -11.45 0.28 13.06
N ALA A 37 -10.53 0.86 13.85
CA ALA A 37 -10.87 1.65 15.02
C ALA A 37 -11.52 2.99 14.66
N VAL A 38 -11.07 3.65 13.58
CA VAL A 38 -11.56 4.99 13.23
C VAL A 38 -13.08 5.02 12.95
N PRO A 39 -13.64 4.11 12.13
CA PRO A 39 -15.09 4.02 11.92
C PRO A 39 -15.91 3.68 13.17
N SER A 40 -15.29 3.11 14.21
CA SER A 40 -15.97 2.73 15.45
C SER A 40 -16.15 3.91 16.42
N MET A 41 -15.54 5.06 16.14
CA MET A 41 -15.74 6.28 16.93
C MET A 41 -17.03 7.02 16.54
N PRO A 42 -17.58 7.86 17.43
CA PRO A 42 -18.71 8.73 17.10
C PRO A 42 -18.43 9.57 15.84
N GLU A 43 -19.48 9.82 15.05
CA GLU A 43 -19.38 10.68 13.87
C GLU A 43 -19.02 12.11 14.26
N ASP A 44 -18.02 12.67 13.60
CA ASP A 44 -17.48 13.99 13.89
C ASP A 44 -16.93 14.58 12.59
N ARG A 45 -17.58 15.63 12.09
CA ARG A 45 -17.25 16.27 10.80
C ARG A 45 -15.96 17.09 10.85
N ASP A 46 -15.56 17.54 12.03
CA ASP A 46 -14.35 18.36 12.21
C ASP A 46 -13.11 17.49 12.43
N ARG A 47 -13.31 16.21 12.78
CA ARG A 47 -12.24 15.24 12.96
C ARG A 47 -11.54 14.89 11.66
N ARG A 48 -10.21 14.84 11.70
CA ARG A 48 -9.36 14.50 10.55
C ARG A 48 -8.25 13.56 10.99
N TRP A 49 -8.45 12.27 10.74
CA TRP A 49 -7.44 11.23 10.96
C TRP A 49 -6.70 10.96 9.66
N TRP A 50 -5.41 11.25 9.64
CA TRP A 50 -4.56 11.01 8.49
C TRP A 50 -3.73 9.74 8.69
N MET A 51 -3.82 8.82 7.74
CA MET A 51 -2.91 7.71 7.60
C MET A 51 -2.06 7.94 6.35
N LEU A 52 -0.76 8.14 6.57
CA LEU A 52 0.22 8.32 5.51
C LEU A 52 0.99 7.00 5.37
N ILE A 53 0.85 6.38 4.21
CA ILE A 53 1.55 5.16 3.83
C ILE A 53 2.46 5.55 2.66
N ASP A 54 3.76 5.57 2.91
CA ASP A 54 4.76 5.92 1.90
C ASP A 54 4.76 4.92 0.74
N GLU A 55 4.69 3.63 1.05
CA GLU A 55 4.63 2.54 0.08
C GLU A 55 3.63 1.47 0.55
N LEU A 56 2.45 1.42 -0.08
CA LEU A 56 1.42 0.44 0.28
C LEU A 56 1.88 -0.99 -0.01
N ALA A 57 2.72 -1.19 -1.02
CA ALA A 57 3.23 -2.52 -1.36
C ALA A 57 4.24 -3.06 -0.33
N SER A 58 4.73 -2.22 0.57
CA SER A 58 5.62 -2.61 1.67
C SER A 58 4.89 -3.29 2.82
N LEU A 59 3.55 -3.17 2.88
CA LEU A 59 2.68 -3.80 3.87
C LEU A 59 2.15 -5.14 3.37
N ASP A 60 1.65 -5.96 4.30
CA ASP A 60 0.82 -7.12 3.95
C ASP A 60 -0.57 -6.65 3.54
N ALA A 61 -1.34 -7.52 2.88
CA ALA A 61 -2.70 -7.22 2.49
C ALA A 61 -3.52 -6.85 3.75
N LEU A 62 -4.03 -5.62 3.79
CA LEU A 62 -4.83 -5.08 4.88
C LEU A 62 -6.31 -5.41 4.63
N PRO A 63 -6.92 -6.36 5.35
CA PRO A 63 -8.30 -6.77 5.09
C PRO A 63 -9.31 -5.62 5.24
N SER A 64 -9.02 -4.68 6.13
CA SER A 64 -9.94 -3.59 6.48
C SER A 64 -9.79 -2.37 5.57
N LEU A 65 -8.81 -2.35 4.66
CA LEU A 65 -8.48 -1.19 3.83
C LEU A 65 -9.63 -0.75 2.92
N GLU A 66 -10.28 -1.68 2.22
CA GLU A 66 -11.41 -1.38 1.35
C GLU A 66 -12.58 -0.75 2.14
N ALA A 67 -12.93 -1.36 3.28
CA ALA A 67 -13.99 -0.88 4.15
C ALA A 67 -13.64 0.51 4.71
N GLY A 68 -12.39 0.73 5.11
CA GLY A 68 -11.88 2.02 5.59
C GLY A 68 -11.96 3.13 4.54
N LEU A 69 -11.50 2.86 3.32
CA LEU A 69 -11.55 3.82 2.21
C LEU A 69 -12.98 4.20 1.82
N THR A 70 -13.91 3.25 1.96
CA THR A 70 -15.32 3.44 1.57
C THR A 70 -16.13 4.11 2.67
N LYS A 71 -16.03 3.62 3.92
CA LYS A 71 -16.91 3.99 5.03
C LYS A 71 -16.28 5.01 6.00
N GLY A 72 -14.95 5.00 6.14
CA GLY A 72 -14.24 5.81 7.14
C GLY A 72 -14.31 7.33 6.90
N ARG A 73 -14.72 7.77 5.71
CA ARG A 73 -14.84 9.20 5.37
C ARG A 73 -15.78 9.96 6.31
N LYS A 74 -16.86 9.33 6.79
CA LYS A 74 -17.84 9.95 7.70
C LYS A 74 -17.23 10.28 9.07
N ASN A 75 -16.28 9.46 9.52
CA ASN A 75 -15.57 9.60 10.79
C ASN A 75 -14.25 10.38 10.64
N GLY A 76 -14.02 10.99 9.48
CA GLY A 76 -12.85 11.81 9.21
C GLY A 76 -11.58 11.07 8.78
N LEU A 77 -11.66 9.78 8.45
CA LEU A 77 -10.52 9.00 7.95
C LEU A 77 -10.08 9.49 6.58
N ARG A 78 -8.78 9.78 6.45
CA ARG A 78 -8.09 10.19 5.23
C ARG A 78 -6.85 9.35 5.06
N ILE A 79 -6.76 8.66 3.94
CA ILE A 79 -5.64 7.76 3.63
C ILE A 79 -4.91 8.33 2.42
N VAL A 80 -3.60 8.49 2.56
CA VAL A 80 -2.68 8.80 1.46
C VAL A 80 -1.72 7.63 1.38
N ALA A 81 -1.68 6.97 0.22
CA ALA A 81 -0.87 5.78 0.00
C ALA A 81 -0.07 5.91 -1.29
N GLY A 82 1.24 5.69 -1.23
CA GLY A 82 2.09 5.57 -2.40
C GLY A 82 2.00 4.18 -3.02
N LEU A 83 2.08 4.12 -4.35
CA LEU A 83 2.13 2.91 -5.16
C LEU A 83 3.11 3.13 -6.31
N GLN A 84 4.09 2.24 -6.49
CA GLN A 84 5.02 2.32 -7.61
C GLN A 84 4.43 1.76 -8.91
N SER A 85 3.65 0.68 -8.82
CA SER A 85 3.02 0.07 -9.99
C SER A 85 1.67 -0.53 -9.68
N THR A 86 0.86 -0.69 -10.73
CA THR A 86 -0.42 -1.37 -10.64
C THR A 86 -0.22 -2.85 -10.29
N SER A 87 0.77 -3.49 -10.90
CA SER A 87 1.13 -4.89 -10.70
C SER A 87 1.44 -5.25 -9.24
N GLN A 88 2.09 -4.36 -8.48
CA GLN A 88 2.36 -4.60 -7.04
C GLN A 88 1.08 -4.72 -6.23
N LEU A 89 0.10 -3.86 -6.49
CA LEU A 89 -1.18 -3.91 -5.79
C LEU A 89 -1.96 -5.18 -6.16
N GLU A 90 -1.91 -5.58 -7.44
CA GLU A 90 -2.55 -6.82 -7.93
C GLU A 90 -1.88 -8.07 -7.36
N TYR A 91 -0.58 -8.04 -7.14
CA TYR A 91 0.16 -9.12 -6.49
C TYR A 91 -0.27 -9.33 -5.03
N ILE A 92 -0.51 -8.24 -4.29
CA ILE A 92 -0.84 -8.29 -2.86
C ILE A 92 -2.33 -8.59 -2.62
N TYR A 93 -3.22 -7.92 -3.35
CA TYR A 93 -4.67 -8.00 -3.12
C TYR A 93 -5.40 -8.88 -4.12
N GLY A 94 -4.74 -9.31 -5.20
CA GLY A 94 -5.40 -9.92 -6.35
C GLY A 94 -6.05 -8.87 -7.26
N ARG A 95 -6.30 -9.26 -8.52
CA ARG A 95 -6.72 -8.34 -9.59
C ARG A 95 -8.01 -7.57 -9.28
N THR A 96 -9.05 -8.28 -8.81
CA THR A 96 -10.36 -7.69 -8.54
C THR A 96 -10.29 -6.70 -7.38
N MET A 97 -9.67 -7.08 -6.26
CA MET A 97 -9.59 -6.22 -5.08
C MET A 97 -8.67 -5.02 -5.32
N ALA A 98 -7.57 -5.20 -6.04
CA ALA A 98 -6.69 -4.10 -6.44
C ALA A 98 -7.44 -3.04 -7.26
N GLN A 99 -8.31 -3.46 -8.19
CA GLN A 99 -9.16 -2.54 -8.95
C GLN A 99 -10.14 -1.78 -8.03
N THR A 100 -10.77 -2.47 -7.08
CA THR A 100 -11.69 -1.85 -6.12
C THR A 100 -10.98 -0.85 -5.22
N ILE A 101 -9.79 -1.18 -4.71
CA ILE A 101 -8.98 -0.30 -3.86
C ILE A 101 -8.60 0.96 -4.64
N ARG A 102 -8.08 0.83 -5.88
CA ARG A 102 -7.74 2.00 -6.72
C ARG A 102 -8.94 2.88 -6.97
N THR A 103 -10.09 2.29 -7.29
CA THR A 103 -11.34 3.04 -7.52
C THR A 103 -11.83 3.75 -6.24
N SER A 104 -11.53 3.18 -5.07
CA SER A 104 -11.89 3.79 -3.78
C SER A 104 -11.05 5.03 -3.46
N PHE A 105 -9.83 5.14 -4.00
CA PHE A 105 -9.02 6.35 -3.99
C PHE A 105 -9.53 7.35 -5.04
N ARG A 106 -10.37 8.31 -4.60
CA ARG A 106 -10.93 9.35 -5.49
C ARG A 106 -9.89 10.30 -6.07
N ASN A 107 -8.80 10.52 -5.34
CA ASN A 107 -7.71 11.39 -5.78
C ASN A 107 -6.55 10.49 -6.20
N LEU A 108 -6.15 10.58 -7.46
CA LEU A 108 -5.00 9.88 -8.01
C LEU A 108 -3.95 10.92 -8.42
N ALA A 109 -2.75 10.79 -7.88
CA ALA A 109 -1.59 11.56 -8.30
C ALA A 109 -0.62 10.62 -9.03
N VAL A 110 -0.32 10.92 -10.29
CA VAL A 110 0.59 10.14 -11.13
C VAL A 110 1.88 10.94 -11.30
N LEU A 111 2.96 10.48 -10.66
CA LEU A 111 4.27 11.16 -10.70
C LEU A 111 5.20 10.63 -11.81
N GLY A 112 4.64 9.90 -12.78
CA GLY A 112 5.37 9.31 -13.91
C GLY A 112 5.94 7.94 -13.58
N GLY A 113 5.60 6.93 -14.40
CA GLY A 113 6.19 5.60 -14.34
C GLY A 113 7.47 5.51 -15.18
N SER A 114 8.32 4.52 -14.90
CA SER A 114 9.45 4.20 -15.78
C SER A 114 8.93 3.87 -17.19
N LYS A 115 9.66 4.29 -18.25
CA LYS A 115 9.35 3.98 -19.66
C LYS A 115 9.28 2.46 -19.95
N THR A 116 9.74 1.64 -19.02
CA THR A 116 9.74 0.17 -19.07
C THR A 116 8.43 -0.47 -18.61
N ASP A 117 7.46 0.30 -18.08
CA ASP A 117 6.14 -0.21 -17.69
C ASP A 117 5.02 0.48 -18.49
N PRO A 118 4.86 0.12 -19.78
CA PRO A 118 3.82 0.69 -20.64
C PRO A 118 2.41 0.31 -20.18
N GLN A 119 2.25 -0.77 -19.41
CA GLN A 119 0.95 -1.21 -18.92
C GLN A 119 0.43 -0.29 -17.82
N THR A 120 1.25 0.01 -16.80
CA THR A 120 0.89 1.00 -15.77
C THR A 120 0.62 2.38 -16.39
N ALA A 121 1.43 2.81 -17.35
CA ALA A 121 1.23 4.08 -18.04
C ALA A 121 -0.10 4.13 -18.81
N LYS A 122 -0.47 3.04 -19.50
CA LYS A 122 -1.74 2.95 -20.24
C LYS A 122 -2.94 2.91 -19.29
N ASP A 123 -2.84 2.18 -18.18
CA ASP A 123 -3.89 2.10 -17.18
C ASP A 123 -4.10 3.46 -16.50
N MET A 124 -3.02 4.18 -16.18
CA MET A 124 -3.09 5.53 -15.62
C MET A 124 -3.60 6.57 -16.63
N SER A 125 -3.21 6.47 -17.91
CA SER A 125 -3.76 7.32 -18.97
C SER A 125 -5.28 7.15 -19.09
N LYS A 126 -5.78 5.92 -19.04
CA LYS A 126 -7.22 5.66 -19.01
C LYS A 126 -7.89 6.19 -17.74
N SER A 127 -7.24 6.08 -16.58
CA SER A 127 -7.76 6.61 -15.32
C SER A 127 -7.81 8.15 -15.28
N LEU A 128 -6.89 8.84 -15.96
CA LEU A 128 -6.90 10.30 -16.10
C LEU A 128 -8.00 10.80 -17.05
N GLY A 129 -8.44 9.93 -17.97
CA GLY A 129 -9.49 10.23 -18.95
C GLY A 129 -8.96 10.89 -20.21
N GLU A 130 -9.81 10.92 -21.24
CA GLU A 130 -9.57 11.60 -22.50
C GLU A 130 -10.48 12.82 -22.60
N HIS A 131 -9.96 13.90 -23.19
CA HIS A 131 -10.69 15.12 -23.49
C HIS A 131 -10.91 15.15 -25.01
N GLU A 132 -12.15 15.27 -25.45
CA GLU A 132 -12.45 15.47 -26.87
C GLU A 132 -12.31 16.96 -27.21
N VAL A 133 -11.35 17.31 -28.07
CA VAL A 133 -11.14 18.68 -28.54
C VAL A 133 -11.94 18.84 -29.84
N GLN A 134 -12.94 19.72 -29.86
CA GLN A 134 -13.55 20.16 -31.13
C GLN A 134 -12.67 21.26 -31.73
N LEU A 135 -12.23 21.04 -32.98
CA LEU A 135 -11.48 21.97 -33.83
C LEU A 135 -12.41 22.94 -34.55
#